data_AF-A0A0V7ZLU7-F1
#
_entry.id   AF-A0A0V7ZLU7-F1
#
_cell.length_a   1.000
_cell.length_b   1.000
_cell.length_c   1.000
_cell.angle_alpha   90.00
_cell.angle_beta   90.00
_cell.angle_gamma   90.00
#
_symmetry.space_group_name_H-M   'P 1'
#
loop_
_entity.id
_entity.type
_entity.pdbx_description
1 polymer ?
#
loop_
_entity_poly.entity_id
_entity_poly.type
_entity_poly.pdbx_seq_one_letter_code
_entity_poly.pdbx_strand_id
1 'polypeptide(L)'
;MALLVIPQLQVTAQTSPPPDPSSDYELSFSSEPVNISPLRPQDILPSQSGTASTQGQLLVAPSFNEVISRELPQLWRMRVPTEDVPDLVAQYTITTSNENGNPFLSVTLEPLDIREVSNDPNTSTSVVEGGVRLLFGDAFKTGNAGSYQGQISVCVKRNDSGCL
;
A
#
# COMPACT_ATOMS: atom_id res chain seq x y z
N MET A 1 42.72 24.02 -17.88
CA MET A 1 42.05 23.22 -16.83
C MET A 1 40.63 22.96 -17.30
N ALA A 2 40.33 21.73 -17.73
CA ALA A 2 39.00 21.34 -18.21
C ALA A 2 38.29 20.58 -17.07
N LEU A 3 37.19 21.12 -16.57
CA LEU A 3 36.32 20.47 -15.60
C LEU A 3 35.39 19.50 -16.35
N LEU A 4 35.68 18.20 -16.24
CA LEU A 4 34.78 17.13 -16.67
C LEU A 4 33.61 17.07 -15.68
N VAL A 5 32.45 17.59 -16.10
CA VAL A 5 31.19 17.42 -15.38
C VAL A 5 30.64 16.06 -15.75
N ILE A 6 30.76 15.09 -14.84
CA ILE A 6 30.13 13.77 -15.00
C ILE A 6 28.65 13.95 -14.59
N PRO A 7 27.69 13.72 -15.49
CA PRO A 7 26.28 13.77 -15.14
C PRO A 7 25.99 12.65 -14.15
N GLN A 8 25.55 13.00 -12.95
CA GLN A 8 25.02 12.01 -12.01
C GLN A 8 23.70 11.49 -12.54
N LEU A 9 23.65 10.19 -12.86
CA LEU A 9 22.41 9.49 -13.16
C LEU A 9 21.53 9.54 -11.92
N GLN A 10 20.48 10.36 -11.97
CA GLN A 10 19.42 10.32 -10.97
C GLN A 10 18.60 9.06 -11.22
N VAL A 11 18.95 7.97 -10.54
CA VAL A 11 18.12 6.77 -10.51
C VAL A 11 16.95 7.08 -9.56
N THR A 12 15.77 7.35 -10.11
CA THR A 12 14.53 7.28 -9.35
C THR A 12 14.32 5.83 -8.93
N ALA A 13 14.40 5.55 -7.63
CA ALA A 13 14.00 4.27 -7.05
C ALA A 13 12.49 4.11 -7.25
N GLN A 14 12.10 3.53 -8.39
CA GLN A 14 10.74 3.05 -8.62
C GLN A 14 10.68 1.65 -8.01
N THR A 15 9.75 1.43 -7.10
CA THR A 15 9.47 0.10 -6.54
C THR A 15 9.21 -0.83 -7.72
N SER A 16 10.08 -1.82 -7.91
CA SER A 16 9.92 -2.77 -9.02
C SER A 16 8.70 -3.66 -8.75
N PRO A 17 7.83 -3.88 -9.75
CA PRO A 17 6.70 -4.78 -9.58
C PRO A 17 7.23 -6.20 -9.26
N PRO A 18 6.44 -7.02 -8.54
CA PRO A 18 6.80 -8.41 -8.28
C PRO A 18 7.12 -9.14 -9.60
N PRO A 19 8.11 -10.04 -9.61
CA PRO A 19 8.38 -10.84 -10.81
C PRO A 19 7.18 -11.74 -11.13
N ASP A 20 7.02 -12.09 -12.41
CA ASP A 20 5.96 -13.01 -12.80
C ASP A 20 6.24 -14.41 -12.23
N PRO A 21 5.27 -15.05 -11.55
CA PRO A 21 5.44 -16.37 -10.98
C PRO A 21 5.61 -17.45 -12.05
N SER A 22 6.33 -18.51 -11.68
CA SER A 22 6.72 -19.57 -12.59
C SER A 22 5.70 -20.71 -12.65
N SER A 23 4.96 -20.92 -11.56
CA SER A 23 4.02 -22.02 -11.37
C SER A 23 2.62 -21.54 -11.01
N ASP A 24 1.61 -22.37 -11.28
CA ASP A 24 0.24 -22.06 -10.89
C ASP A 24 0.11 -21.98 -9.36
N TYR A 25 -0.64 -20.97 -8.91
CA TYR A 25 -0.86 -20.59 -7.52
C TYR A 25 0.41 -20.20 -6.74
N GLU A 26 1.52 -19.98 -7.44
CA GLU A 26 2.72 -19.43 -6.80
C GLU A 26 2.55 -17.92 -6.59
N LEU A 27 2.61 -17.48 -5.33
CA LEU A 27 2.66 -16.07 -4.98
C LEU A 27 4.10 -15.54 -5.11
N SER A 28 4.22 -14.44 -5.82
CA SER A 28 5.43 -13.67 -6.00
C SER A 28 5.28 -12.29 -5.34
N PHE A 29 6.33 -11.83 -4.67
CA PHE A 29 6.38 -10.52 -4.00
C PHE A 29 7.58 -9.73 -4.51
N SER A 30 7.53 -8.39 -4.39
CA SER A 30 8.72 -7.57 -4.61
C SER A 30 9.78 -7.90 -3.54
N SER A 31 11.04 -7.99 -3.96
CA SER A 31 12.17 -8.25 -3.05
C SER A 31 12.56 -7.05 -2.21
N GLU A 32 12.11 -5.85 -2.59
CA GLU A 32 12.38 -4.61 -1.88
C GLU A 32 11.28 -4.30 -0.86
N PRO A 33 11.63 -3.75 0.31
CA PRO A 33 10.63 -3.28 1.25
C PRO A 33 9.78 -2.17 0.62
N VAL A 34 8.48 -2.26 0.83
CA VAL A 34 7.53 -1.26 0.33
C VAL A 34 7.57 -0.04 1.24
N ASN A 35 8.06 1.08 0.71
CA ASN A 35 8.16 2.33 1.44
C ASN A 35 6.84 3.12 1.36
N ILE A 36 6.22 3.34 2.52
CA ILE A 36 5.06 4.24 2.63
C ILE A 36 5.57 5.68 2.68
N SER A 37 5.00 6.54 1.83
CA SER A 37 5.37 7.96 1.81
C SER A 37 5.10 8.64 3.16
N PRO A 38 6.05 9.46 3.66
CA PRO A 38 5.85 10.24 4.88
C PRO A 38 4.57 11.08 4.86
N LEU A 39 4.05 11.40 6.04
CA LEU A 39 2.91 12.29 6.18
C LEU A 39 3.27 13.70 5.66
N ARG A 40 2.38 14.25 4.84
CA ARG A 40 2.46 15.63 4.35
C ARG A 40 1.42 16.48 5.08
N PRO A 41 1.59 17.81 5.12
CA PRO A 41 0.62 18.70 5.76
C PRO A 41 -0.83 18.50 5.29
N GLN A 42 -1.03 18.23 3.99
CA GLN A 42 -2.37 17.95 3.44
C GLN A 42 -2.99 16.62 3.89
N ASP A 43 -2.18 15.68 4.39
CA ASP A 43 -2.71 14.44 4.96
C ASP A 43 -3.32 14.70 6.35
N ILE A 44 -2.90 15.77 7.03
CA ILE A 44 -3.32 16.14 8.39
C ILE A 44 -4.43 17.19 8.35
N LEU A 45 -4.26 18.23 7.53
CA LEU A 45 -5.19 19.34 7.40
C LEU A 45 -5.99 19.23 6.09
N PRO A 46 -7.33 19.22 6.14
CA PRO A 46 -8.17 19.20 4.94
C PRO A 46 -8.06 20.50 4.13
N SER A 47 -7.61 21.59 4.75
CA SER A 47 -7.34 22.87 4.09
C SER A 47 -6.16 23.56 4.76
N GLN A 48 -5.21 24.06 3.97
CA GLN A 48 -4.01 24.72 4.47
C GLN A 48 -4.25 26.16 4.93
N SER A 49 -5.35 26.76 4.48
CA SER A 49 -5.77 28.11 4.85
C SER A 49 -7.29 28.22 4.81
N GLY A 50 -7.83 29.20 5.53
CA GLY A 50 -9.26 29.49 5.58
C GLY A 50 -9.49 30.94 5.99
N THR A 51 -10.68 31.45 5.71
CA THR A 51 -11.10 32.81 6.08
C THR A 51 -12.21 32.75 7.10
N ALA A 52 -12.08 33.48 8.21
CA ALA A 52 -13.15 33.68 9.17
C ALA A 52 -13.90 34.98 8.84
N SER A 53 -15.22 34.90 8.67
CA SER A 53 -16.11 36.04 8.48
C SER A 53 -16.71 36.55 9.79
N THR A 54 -16.54 35.80 10.90
CA THR A 54 -17.03 36.17 12.23
C THR A 54 -16.00 35.84 13.30
N GLN A 55 -16.05 36.55 14.43
CA GLN A 55 -15.19 36.25 15.58
C GLN A 55 -15.40 34.82 16.11
N GLY A 56 -16.64 34.31 16.05
CA GLY A 56 -16.94 32.93 16.45
C GLY A 56 -16.16 31.90 15.63
N GLN A 57 -15.97 32.14 14.33
CA GLN A 57 -15.21 31.25 13.44
C GLN A 57 -13.70 31.25 13.75
N LEU A 58 -13.15 32.32 14.33
CA LEU A 58 -11.74 32.34 14.78
C LEU A 58 -11.49 31.46 16.01
N LEU A 59 -12.55 31.16 16.77
CA LEU A 59 -12.47 30.36 17.99
C LEU A 59 -12.77 28.87 17.75
N VAL A 60 -13.19 28.50 16.53
CA VAL A 60 -13.45 27.10 16.17
C VAL A 60 -12.11 26.38 16.04
N ALA A 61 -11.99 25.22 16.69
CA ALA A 61 -10.81 24.38 16.56
C ALA A 61 -10.63 23.91 15.11
N PRO A 62 -9.39 23.82 14.60
CA PRO A 62 -9.15 23.31 13.26
C PRO A 62 -9.63 21.87 13.14
N SER A 63 -10.25 21.54 12.01
CA SER A 63 -10.58 20.16 11.65
C SER A 63 -9.33 19.44 11.17
N PHE A 64 -9.16 18.19 11.57
CA PHE A 64 -8.09 17.31 11.11
C PHE A 64 -8.68 16.12 10.35
N ASN A 65 -7.92 15.56 9.42
CA ASN A 65 -8.30 14.29 8.81
C ASN A 65 -8.18 13.18 9.85
N GLU A 66 -9.29 12.48 10.10
CA GLU A 66 -9.31 11.43 11.12
C GLU A 66 -8.67 10.13 10.64
N VAL A 67 -8.66 9.92 9.31
CA VAL A 67 -8.15 8.73 8.65
C VAL A 67 -7.16 9.13 7.57
N ILE A 68 -6.00 8.50 7.59
CA ILE A 68 -4.99 8.65 6.54
C ILE A 68 -4.96 7.36 5.73
N SER A 69 -5.18 7.47 4.42
CA SER A 69 -5.17 6.34 3.49
C SER A 69 -3.84 6.25 2.73
N ARG A 70 -3.32 5.03 2.60
CA ARG A 70 -2.14 4.71 1.78
C ARG A 70 -2.41 3.44 0.98
N GLU A 71 -2.41 3.57 -0.34
CA GLU A 71 -2.57 2.42 -1.23
C GLU A 71 -1.22 1.84 -1.58
N LEU A 72 -1.12 0.52 -1.45
CA LEU A 72 0.01 -0.28 -1.87
C LEU A 72 -0.50 -1.19 -3.00
N PRO A 73 -0.57 -0.70 -4.25
CA PRO A 73 -0.92 -1.53 -5.39
C PRO A 73 0.26 -2.46 -5.74
N GLN A 74 -0.02 -3.52 -6.50
CA GLN A 74 1.01 -4.41 -7.05
C GLN A 74 1.93 -5.03 -5.97
N LEU A 75 1.40 -5.38 -4.80
CA LEU A 75 2.17 -5.99 -3.72
C LEU A 75 2.60 -7.42 -4.05
N TRP A 76 1.77 -8.13 -4.80
CA TRP A 76 1.99 -9.51 -5.15
C TRP A 76 1.47 -9.81 -6.55
N ARG A 77 2.01 -10.88 -7.13
CA ARG A 77 1.51 -11.51 -8.36
C ARG A 77 1.29 -12.99 -8.15
N MET A 78 0.32 -13.55 -8.87
CA MET A 78 0.01 -14.97 -8.86
C MET A 78 -0.32 -15.43 -10.27
N ARG A 79 0.16 -16.61 -10.66
CA ARG A 79 -0.29 -17.28 -11.90
C ARG A 79 -1.43 -18.21 -11.53
N VAL A 80 -2.51 -18.17 -12.29
CA VAL A 80 -3.69 -19.01 -12.06
C VAL A 80 -4.28 -19.46 -13.39
N PRO A 81 -5.07 -20.53 -13.43
CA PRO A 81 -5.97 -20.78 -14.55
C PRO A 81 -6.89 -19.58 -14.79
N THR A 82 -7.11 -19.26 -16.06
CA THR A 82 -7.93 -18.09 -16.46
C THR A 82 -9.34 -18.16 -15.87
N GLU A 83 -9.88 -19.37 -15.74
CA GLU A 83 -11.22 -19.64 -15.18
C GLU A 83 -11.36 -19.28 -13.69
N ASP A 84 -10.27 -19.27 -12.93
CA ASP A 84 -10.30 -18.99 -11.49
C ASP A 84 -10.23 -17.50 -11.16
N VAL A 85 -9.77 -16.67 -12.10
CA VAL A 85 -9.59 -15.21 -11.91
C VAL A 85 -10.79 -14.52 -11.25
N PRO A 86 -12.06 -14.72 -11.68
CA PRO A 86 -13.21 -14.03 -11.08
C PRO A 86 -13.53 -14.49 -9.64
N ASP A 87 -13.01 -15.64 -9.20
CA ASP A 87 -13.31 -16.23 -7.90
C ASP A 87 -12.22 -15.96 -6.85
N LEU A 88 -11.14 -15.26 -7.23
CA LEU A 88 -10.03 -14.95 -6.35
C LEU A 88 -10.39 -13.85 -5.36
N VAL A 89 -9.99 -14.06 -4.11
CA VAL A 89 -10.06 -13.09 -3.02
C VAL A 89 -8.74 -13.05 -2.29
N ALA A 90 -8.26 -11.84 -1.98
CA ALA A 90 -7.08 -11.63 -1.17
C ALA A 90 -7.46 -11.19 0.26
N GLN A 91 -6.83 -11.82 1.24
CA GLN A 91 -6.91 -11.47 2.65
C GLN A 91 -5.54 -11.03 3.14
N TYR A 92 -5.54 -10.02 4.01
CA TYR A 92 -4.31 -9.41 4.50
C TYR A 92 -4.33 -9.39 6.02
N THR A 93 -3.18 -9.68 6.60
CA THR A 93 -2.91 -9.42 8.01
C THR A 93 -1.62 -8.62 8.13
N ILE A 94 -1.50 -7.85 9.21
CA ILE A 94 -0.29 -7.09 9.49
C ILE A 94 0.21 -7.44 10.89
N THR A 95 1.51 -7.66 10.99
CA THR A 95 2.21 -7.84 12.26
C THR A 95 3.25 -6.73 12.39
N THR A 96 3.49 -6.26 13.61
CA THR A 96 4.43 -5.17 13.86
C THR A 96 4.99 -5.29 15.28
N SER A 97 6.03 -4.51 15.60
CA SER A 97 6.52 -4.43 16.97
C SER A 97 5.48 -3.76 17.86
N ASN A 98 5.31 -4.27 19.09
CA ASN A 98 4.39 -3.71 20.10
C ASN A 98 4.93 -2.42 20.75
N GLU A 99 5.69 -1.64 20.00
CA GLU A 99 6.20 -0.36 20.47
C GLU A 99 5.05 0.64 20.58
N ASN A 100 4.95 1.28 21.74
CA ASN A 100 3.88 2.23 22.01
C ASN A 100 3.94 3.38 20.97
N GLY A 101 2.81 3.65 20.33
CA GLY A 101 2.70 4.68 19.29
C GLY A 101 3.05 4.21 17.87
N ASN A 102 3.29 2.92 17.62
CA ASN A 102 3.43 2.41 16.26
C ASN A 102 2.07 2.47 15.53
N PRO A 103 1.95 3.21 14.41
CA PRO A 103 0.68 3.41 13.72
C PRO A 103 0.12 2.12 13.10
N PHE A 104 0.96 1.10 12.86
CA PHE A 104 0.50 -0.19 12.34
C PHE A 104 -0.28 -1.03 13.38
N LEU A 105 -0.32 -0.63 14.65
CA LEU A 105 -1.12 -1.31 15.68
C LEU A 105 -2.63 -1.04 15.57
N SER A 106 -3.02 0.01 14.85
CA SER A 106 -4.43 0.41 14.69
C SER A 106 -4.79 0.68 13.23
N VAL A 107 -4.09 0.02 12.31
CA VAL A 107 -4.35 0.12 10.87
C VAL A 107 -5.44 -0.86 10.45
N THR A 108 -6.40 -0.39 9.65
CA THR A 108 -7.35 -1.25 8.96
C THR A 108 -6.82 -1.57 7.57
N LEU A 109 -6.91 -2.84 7.16
CA LEU A 109 -6.45 -3.32 5.86
C LEU A 109 -7.67 -3.58 4.96
N GLU A 110 -7.74 -2.90 3.83
CA GLU A 110 -8.77 -3.11 2.81
C GLU A 110 -8.12 -3.69 1.56
N PRO A 111 -8.54 -4.89 1.08
CA PRO A 111 -8.10 -5.41 -0.21
C PRO A 111 -8.40 -4.43 -1.35
N LEU A 112 -7.42 -4.23 -2.23
CA LEU A 112 -7.66 -3.63 -3.55
C LEU A 112 -8.11 -4.72 -4.53
N ASP A 113 -8.80 -4.31 -5.59
CA ASP A 113 -9.24 -5.23 -6.64
C ASP A 113 -8.06 -5.99 -7.24
N ILE A 114 -8.25 -7.30 -7.42
CA ILE A 114 -7.30 -8.17 -8.14
C ILE A 114 -7.46 -7.88 -9.63
N ARG A 115 -6.33 -7.67 -10.32
CA ARG A 115 -6.32 -7.30 -11.74
C ARG A 115 -5.53 -8.32 -12.54
N GLU A 116 -6.06 -8.75 -13.67
CA GLU A 116 -5.31 -9.53 -14.65
C GLU A 116 -4.31 -8.63 -15.38
N VAL A 117 -3.04 -9.04 -15.39
CA VAL A 117 -1.94 -8.29 -16.05
C VAL A 117 -1.41 -9.00 -17.28
N SER A 118 -1.64 -10.30 -17.41
CA SER A 118 -1.25 -11.09 -18.57
C SER A 118 -2.17 -12.30 -18.70
N ASN A 119 -2.42 -12.73 -19.94
CA ASN A 119 -3.17 -13.92 -20.30
C ASN A 119 -2.38 -14.72 -21.34
N ASP A 120 -2.14 -16.00 -21.08
CA ASP A 120 -1.58 -16.93 -22.06
C ASP A 120 -2.65 -17.97 -22.48
N PRO A 121 -3.25 -17.80 -23.67
CA PRO A 121 -4.28 -18.71 -24.15
C PRO A 121 -3.75 -20.11 -24.49
N ASN A 122 -2.43 -20.27 -24.72
CA ASN A 122 -1.86 -21.58 -25.04
C ASN A 122 -1.84 -22.50 -23.82
N THR A 123 -1.65 -21.92 -22.63
CA THR A 123 -1.63 -22.63 -21.36
C THR A 123 -2.94 -22.45 -20.58
N SER A 124 -3.85 -21.59 -21.05
CA SER A 124 -5.08 -21.19 -20.34
C SER A 124 -4.80 -20.61 -18.95
N THR A 125 -3.67 -19.92 -18.80
CA THR A 125 -3.24 -19.30 -17.54
C THR A 125 -3.24 -17.77 -17.65
N SER A 126 -3.51 -17.12 -16.52
CA SER A 126 -3.46 -15.68 -16.33
C SER A 126 -2.48 -15.35 -15.21
N VAL A 127 -1.75 -14.25 -15.37
CA VAL A 127 -1.04 -13.62 -14.25
C VAL A 127 -1.94 -12.51 -13.72
N VAL A 128 -2.22 -12.56 -12.44
CA VAL A 128 -2.98 -11.53 -11.72
C VAL A 128 -2.08 -10.82 -10.72
N GLU A 129 -2.42 -9.59 -10.39
CA GLU A 129 -1.77 -8.81 -9.35
C GLU A 129 -2.80 -8.24 -8.38
N GLY A 130 -2.37 -8.02 -7.13
CA GLY A 130 -3.23 -7.42 -6.11
C GLY A 130 -2.46 -6.49 -5.18
N GLY A 131 -3.22 -5.80 -4.35
CA GLY A 131 -2.69 -4.82 -3.40
C GLY A 131 -3.63 -4.58 -2.23
N VAL A 132 -3.20 -3.71 -1.32
CA VAL A 132 -3.96 -3.38 -0.11
C VAL A 132 -3.96 -1.87 0.11
N ARG A 133 -5.08 -1.36 0.62
CA ARG A 133 -5.19 -0.01 1.16
C ARG A 133 -5.06 -0.08 2.68
N LEU A 134 -4.14 0.70 3.19
CA LEU A 134 -3.90 0.89 4.61
C LEU A 134 -4.68 2.12 5.07
N LEU A 135 -5.55 1.95 6.07
CA LEU A 135 -6.31 3.02 6.69
C LEU A 135 -5.81 3.20 8.13
N PHE A 136 -5.07 4.29 8.35
CA PHE A 136 -4.57 4.65 9.66
C PHE A 136 -5.61 5.51 10.38
N GLY A 137 -6.31 4.93 11.35
CA GLY A 137 -7.23 5.65 12.21
C GLY A 137 -6.50 6.37 13.34
N ASP A 138 -7.04 7.52 13.77
CA ASP A 138 -6.50 8.29 14.90
C ASP A 138 -5.01 8.66 14.73
N ALA A 139 -4.54 8.87 13.50
CA ALA A 139 -3.11 9.12 13.17
C ALA A 139 -2.49 10.36 13.85
N PHE A 140 -3.33 11.24 14.42
CA PHE A 140 -2.95 12.41 15.21
C PHE A 140 -2.78 12.09 16.71
N LYS A 141 -3.26 10.93 17.16
CA LYS A 141 -3.07 10.36 18.51
C LYS A 141 -2.01 9.26 18.53
N THR A 142 -1.76 8.61 17.39
CA THR A 142 -0.75 7.56 17.21
C THR A 142 0.48 8.10 16.48
N GLY A 143 1.66 7.95 17.10
CA GLY A 143 2.93 8.26 16.46
C GLY A 143 3.73 9.34 17.17
N ASN A 144 4.91 8.95 17.65
CA ASN A 144 6.01 9.90 17.78
C ASN A 144 6.64 10.05 16.40
N ALA A 145 7.30 11.18 16.12
CA ALA A 145 8.08 11.29 14.90
C ALA A 145 9.16 10.18 14.88
N GLY A 146 9.19 9.37 13.83
CA GLY A 146 10.08 8.23 13.75
C GLY A 146 9.85 7.35 12.52
N SER A 147 10.63 6.27 12.45
CA SER A 147 10.51 5.23 11.43
C SER A 147 9.85 4.00 12.04
N TYR A 148 8.83 3.47 11.36
CA TYR A 148 8.09 2.30 11.79
C TYR A 148 8.10 1.24 10.69
N GLN A 149 8.05 -0.02 11.09
CA GLN A 149 7.99 -1.15 10.17
C GLN A 149 6.89 -2.13 10.57
N GLY A 150 6.25 -2.73 9.58
CA GLY A 150 5.30 -3.82 9.74
C GLY A 150 5.54 -4.87 8.67
N GLN A 151 5.09 -6.09 8.93
CA GLN A 151 5.09 -7.19 7.99
C GLN A 151 3.65 -7.49 7.60
N ILE A 152 3.35 -7.36 6.31
CA ILE A 152 2.06 -7.75 5.74
C ILE A 152 2.16 -9.21 5.32
N SER A 153 1.23 -10.04 5.76
CA SER A 153 1.03 -11.39 5.23
C SER A 153 -0.19 -11.38 4.31
N VAL A 154 -0.02 -12.02 3.15
CA VAL A 154 -1.05 -12.11 2.11
C VAL A 154 -1.50 -13.56 2.00
N CYS A 155 -2.80 -13.77 1.98
CA CYS A 155 -3.44 -15.04 1.66
C CYS A 155 -4.38 -14.82 0.49
N VAL A 156 -4.08 -15.43 -0.66
CA VAL A 156 -4.98 -15.44 -1.81
C VAL A 156 -5.69 -16.77 -1.83
N LYS A 157 -7.00 -16.76 -2.05
CA LYS A 157 -7.83 -17.97 -2.06
C LYS A 157 -8.92 -17.85 -3.10
N ARG A 158 -9.51 -18.98 -3.48
CA ARG A 158 -10.84 -18.97 -4.10
C ARG A 158 -11.90 -18.83 -3.02
N ASN A 159 -13.08 -18.33 -3.37
CA ASN A 159 -14.18 -18.06 -2.42
C ASN A 159 -14.42 -19.17 -1.37
N ASP A 160 -14.23 -20.45 -1.74
CA ASP A 160 -14.48 -21.62 -0.88
C ASP A 160 -13.23 -22.44 -0.50
N SER A 161 -12.01 -21.93 -0.73
CA SER A 161 -10.77 -22.66 -0.46
C SER A 161 -9.96 -22.10 0.73
N GLY A 162 -8.98 -22.89 1.20
CA GLY A 162 -7.88 -22.37 2.01
C GLY A 162 -6.99 -21.40 1.23
N CYS A 163 -6.02 -20.80 1.92
CA CYS A 163 -4.96 -20.03 1.25
C CYS A 163 -4.24 -20.94 0.26
N LEU A 164 -4.07 -20.42 -0.96
CA LEU A 164 -3.34 -21.04 -2.05
C LEU A 164 -1.83 -20.81 -1.87
#